data_AF-A0A3C0J324-F1
#
_entry.id   AF-A0A3C0J324-F1
#
_cell.length_a   1.000
_cell.length_b   1.000
_cell.length_c   1.000
_cell.angle_alpha   90.00
_cell.angle_beta   90.00
_cell.angle_gamma   90.00
#
_symmetry.space_group_name_H-M   'P 1'
#
loop_
_entity.id
_entity.type
_entity.pdbx_description
1 polymer ?
#
loop_
_entity_poly.entity_id
_entity_poly.type
_entity_poly.pdbx_seq_one_letter_code
_entity_poly.pdbx_strand_id
1 'polypeptide(L)'
;PSGAGKSTLLAMVYRGMVPTQGQVWVAGRNIVRLRWREVPLFRRRIGVVFQDFKLLPDRSVYDNVAFAMEVIEASRRDIAKRVPLALDMVGLAHKAQAMPGELAGGEQQRAAIA
;
A
#
# COMPACT_ATOMS: atom_id res chain seq x y z
N PRO A 1 -4.97 6.37 24.77
CA PRO A 1 -6.20 7.00 24.21
C PRO A 1 -6.51 6.51 22.78
N SER A 2 -7.56 5.69 22.66
CA SER A 2 -8.24 5.44 21.38
C SER A 2 -9.01 6.71 20.99
N GLY A 3 -9.03 7.10 19.72
CA GLY A 3 -9.75 8.30 19.25
C GLY A 3 -8.98 9.62 19.23
N ALA A 4 -7.69 9.66 19.57
CA ALA A 4 -6.89 10.89 19.53
C ALA A 4 -6.58 11.44 18.10
N GLY A 5 -7.22 10.93 17.05
CA GLY A 5 -7.06 11.43 15.68
C GLY A 5 -5.87 10.91 14.88
N LYS A 6 -5.09 9.94 15.38
CA LYS A 6 -3.92 9.38 14.66
C LYS A 6 -4.26 8.85 13.27
N SER A 7 -5.32 8.06 13.15
CA SER A 7 -5.77 7.53 11.86
C SER A 7 -6.22 8.64 10.92
N THR A 8 -6.88 9.67 11.46
CA THR A 8 -7.27 10.88 10.72
C THR A 8 -6.05 11.62 10.19
N LEU A 9 -5.03 11.82 11.03
CA LEU A 9 -3.77 12.46 10.65
C LEU A 9 -3.08 11.70 9.52
N LEU A 10 -2.90 10.37 9.65
CA LEU A 10 -2.29 9.55 8.60
C LEU A 10 -3.13 9.56 7.31
N ALA A 11 -4.47 9.55 7.42
CA ALA A 11 -5.37 9.68 6.28
C ALA A 11 -5.20 11.01 5.53
N MET A 12 -4.86 12.10 6.22
CA MET A 12 -4.52 13.35 5.55
C MET A 12 -3.20 13.23 4.79
N VAL A 13 -2.19 12.55 5.33
CA VAL A 13 -0.86 12.36 4.68
C VAL A 13 -0.97 11.65 3.34
N TYR A 14 -1.69 10.52 3.25
CA TYR A 14 -1.87 9.80 1.97
C TYR A 14 -3.02 10.33 1.10
N ARG A 15 -3.57 11.50 1.46
CA ARG A 15 -4.72 12.13 0.78
C ARG A 15 -5.97 11.26 0.75
N GLY A 16 -6.16 10.41 1.76
CA GLY A 16 -7.43 9.71 2.04
C GLY A 16 -8.49 10.63 2.65
N MET A 17 -8.05 11.68 3.34
CA MET A 17 -8.91 12.74 3.87
C MET A 17 -8.34 14.13 3.50
N VAL A 18 -9.22 15.11 3.38
CA VAL A 18 -8.87 16.52 3.20
C VAL A 18 -9.09 17.23 4.53
N PRO A 19 -8.10 17.98 5.06
CA PRO A 19 -8.33 18.76 6.27
C PRO A 19 -9.37 19.86 5.99
N THR A 20 -10.20 20.18 6.99
CA THR A 20 -11.17 21.28 6.89
C THR A 20 -10.47 22.62 6.68
N GLN A 21 -9.33 22.82 7.36
CA GLN A 21 -8.50 24.03 7.24
C GLN A 21 -7.02 23.66 7.35
N GLY A 22 -6.16 24.55 6.84
CA GLY A 22 -4.71 24.40 6.89
C GLY A 22 -4.11 23.79 5.62
N GLN A 23 -2.84 23.38 5.73
CA GLN A 23 -2.07 22.83 4.62
C GLN A 23 -1.40 21.54 5.03
N VAL A 24 -1.24 20.63 4.07
CA VAL A 24 -0.49 19.40 4.25
C VAL A 24 0.56 19.32 3.15
N TRP A 25 1.81 19.17 3.56
CA TRP A 25 2.96 19.10 2.66
C TRP A 25 3.57 17.71 2.77
N VAL A 26 3.66 17.01 1.65
CA VAL A 26 4.26 15.66 1.58
C VAL A 26 5.19 15.62 0.38
N ALA A 27 6.42 15.16 0.58
CA ALA A 27 7.46 15.12 -0.46
C ALA A 27 7.60 16.45 -1.23
N GLY A 28 7.60 17.57 -0.49
CA GLY A 28 7.76 18.93 -1.04
C GLY A 28 6.54 19.50 -1.77
N ARG A 29 5.39 18.83 -1.75
CA ARG A 29 4.18 19.25 -2.47
C ARG A 29 3.02 19.52 -1.51
N ASN A 30 2.32 20.64 -1.71
CA ASN A 30 1.06 20.90 -1.00
C ASN A 30 -0.03 19.99 -1.58
N ILE A 31 -0.41 18.95 -0.83
CA ILE A 31 -1.32 17.92 -1.32
C ILE A 31 -2.79 18.34 -1.25
N VAL A 32 -3.10 19.41 -0.51
CA VAL A 32 -4.46 19.97 -0.42
C VAL A 32 -4.87 20.62 -1.73
N ARG A 33 -3.89 21.15 -2.47
CA ARG A 33 -4.08 21.86 -3.75
C ARG A 33 -4.04 20.93 -4.98
N LEU A 34 -3.90 19.61 -4.80
CA LEU A 34 -3.94 18.66 -5.91
C LEU A 34 -5.31 18.67 -6.58
N ARG A 35 -5.33 18.69 -7.91
CA ARG A 35 -6.54 18.37 -8.68
C ARG A 35 -6.84 16.89 -8.52
N TRP A 36 -8.11 16.50 -8.61
CA TRP A 36 -8.56 15.10 -8.46
C TRP A 36 -7.77 14.10 -9.32
N ARG A 37 -7.47 14.45 -10.57
CA ARG A 37 -6.67 13.62 -11.48
C ARG A 37 -5.21 13.41 -11.06
N GLU A 38 -4.68 14.25 -10.19
CA GLU A 38 -3.29 14.18 -9.70
C GLU A 38 -3.18 13.30 -8.44
N VAL A 39 -4.30 13.05 -7.75
CA VAL A 39 -4.34 12.27 -6.51
C VAL A 39 -3.88 10.82 -6.72
N PRO A 40 -4.30 10.08 -7.77
CA PRO A 40 -3.78 8.73 -8.01
C PRO A 40 -2.27 8.72 -8.26
N LEU A 41 -1.76 9.67 -9.05
CA LEU A 41 -0.33 9.80 -9.35
C LEU A 41 0.50 10.12 -8.10
N PHE A 42 -0.05 10.92 -7.19
CA PHE A 42 0.55 11.17 -5.89
C PHE A 42 0.58 9.90 -5.02
N ARG A 43 -0.55 9.17 -4.94
CA ARG A 43 -0.67 7.95 -4.13
C ARG A 43 0.27 6.83 -4.60
N ARG A 44 0.58 6.74 -5.90
CA ARG A 44 1.59 5.82 -6.45
C ARG A 44 3.00 6.01 -5.87
N ARG A 45 3.28 7.17 -5.24
CA ARG A 45 4.59 7.48 -4.64
C ARG A 45 4.66 7.23 -3.13
N ILE A 46 3.57 6.76 -2.52
CA ILE A 46 3.46 6.56 -1.08
C ILE A 46 2.94 5.16 -0.81
N GLY A 47 3.77 4.33 -0.16
CA GLY A 47 3.33 3.07 0.43
C GLY A 47 2.58 3.30 1.74
N VAL A 48 1.45 2.63 1.93
CA VAL A 48 0.65 2.70 3.17
C VAL A 48 0.28 1.29 3.60
N VAL A 49 0.65 0.94 4.83
CA VAL A 49 0.24 -0.32 5.47
C VAL A 49 -0.92 -0.02 6.40
N PHE A 50 -2.07 -0.65 6.15
CA PHE A 50 -3.28 -0.46 6.96
C PHE A 50 -3.34 -1.45 8.12
N GLN A 51 -4.07 -1.09 9.18
CA GLN A 51 -4.25 -1.96 10.36
C GLN A 51 -5.00 -3.27 10.03
N ASP A 52 -5.89 -3.23 9.04
CA ASP A 52 -6.64 -4.36 8.50
C ASP A 52 -5.94 -5.03 7.31
N PHE A 53 -4.68 -4.67 7.04
CA PHE A 53 -3.79 -5.15 5.96
C PHE A 53 -4.26 -4.88 4.53
N LYS A 54 -5.57 -4.91 4.26
CA LYS A 54 -6.20 -4.68 2.96
C LYS A 54 -5.65 -5.52 1.81
N LEU A 55 -5.32 -6.78 2.12
CA LEU A 55 -5.04 -7.77 1.09
C LEU A 55 -6.33 -8.08 0.32
N LEU A 56 -6.21 -8.21 -0.99
CA LEU A 56 -7.27 -8.67 -1.89
C LEU A 56 -7.52 -10.15 -1.63
N PRO A 57 -8.69 -10.53 -1.09
CA PRO A 57 -8.95 -11.89 -0.61
C PRO A 57 -9.14 -12.91 -1.73
N ASP A 58 -9.38 -12.43 -2.95
CA ASP A 58 -9.55 -13.21 -4.19
C ASP A 58 -8.22 -13.43 -4.94
N ARG A 59 -7.09 -13.07 -4.34
CA ARG A 59 -5.76 -13.11 -4.95
C ARG A 59 -4.73 -13.76 -4.03
N SER A 60 -3.76 -14.45 -4.62
CA SER A 60 -2.62 -15.01 -3.86
C SER A 60 -1.73 -13.91 -3.26
N VAL A 61 -0.79 -14.28 -2.38
CA VAL A 61 0.22 -13.34 -1.86
C VAL A 61 1.04 -12.73 -3.00
N TYR A 62 1.46 -13.55 -3.97
CA TYR A 62 2.18 -13.08 -5.15
C TYR A 62 1.34 -12.07 -5.93
N ASP A 63 0.06 -12.37 -6.17
CA ASP A 63 -0.82 -11.51 -6.95
C ASP A 63 -1.16 -10.20 -6.23
N ASN A 64 -1.19 -10.21 -4.89
CA ASN A 64 -1.34 -9.01 -4.08
C ASN A 64 -0.15 -8.06 -4.24
N VAL A 65 1.07 -8.58 -4.15
CA VAL A 65 2.30 -7.79 -4.33
C VAL A 65 2.47 -7.37 -5.81
N ALA A 66 2.15 -8.26 -6.75
CA ALA A 66 2.17 -7.96 -8.18
C ALA A 66 1.17 -6.85 -8.56
N PHE A 67 -0.02 -6.85 -7.95
CA PHE A 67 -1.03 -5.83 -8.19
C PHE A 67 -0.52 -4.42 -7.86
N ALA A 68 0.25 -4.25 -6.79
CA ALA A 68 0.87 -2.96 -6.46
C ALA A 68 1.81 -2.47 -7.58
N MET A 69 2.55 -3.39 -8.21
CA MET A 69 3.39 -3.09 -9.37
C MET A 69 2.59 -2.78 -10.64
N GLU A 70 1.48 -3.49 -10.88
CA GLU A 70 0.57 -3.20 -12.00
C GLU A 70 -0.04 -1.80 -11.88
N VAL A 71 -0.41 -1.37 -10.67
CA VAL A 71 -0.97 -0.04 -10.39
C VAL A 71 0.01 1.09 -10.74
N ILE A 72 1.31 0.85 -10.63
CA ILE A 72 2.37 1.80 -11.05
C ILE A 72 2.83 1.57 -12.50
N GLU A 73 2.08 0.77 -13.26
CA GLU A 73 2.31 0.49 -14.69
C GLU A 73 3.66 -0.19 -14.97
N ALA A 74 4.13 -1.04 -14.05
CA ALA A 74 5.35 -1.83 -14.25
C ALA A 74 5.14 -2.90 -15.34
N SER A 75 6.20 -3.21 -16.09
CA SER A 75 6.14 -4.25 -17.12
C SER A 75 5.99 -5.65 -16.51
N ARG A 76 5.36 -6.58 -17.25
CA ARG A 76 5.27 -8.00 -16.82
C ARG A 76 6.64 -8.60 -16.49
N ARG A 77 7.68 -8.19 -17.23
CA ARG A 77 9.07 -8.63 -17.00
C ARG A 77 9.60 -8.12 -15.67
N ASP A 78 9.33 -6.86 -15.33
CA ASP A 78 9.73 -6.28 -14.05
C ASP A 78 8.97 -6.93 -12.88
N ILE A 79 7.67 -7.19 -13.05
CA ILE A 79 6.84 -7.88 -12.05
C ILE A 79 7.42 -9.26 -11.74
N ALA A 80 7.62 -10.09 -12.78
CA ALA A 80 8.17 -11.44 -12.63
C ALA A 80 9.57 -11.46 -12.00
N LYS A 81 10.35 -10.37 -12.13
CA LYS A 81 11.66 -10.24 -11.50
C LYS A 81 11.59 -9.72 -10.06
N ARG A 82 10.75 -8.72 -9.79
CA ARG A 82 10.79 -7.97 -8.52
C ARG A 82 9.89 -8.56 -7.45
N VAL A 83 8.73 -9.13 -7.80
CA VAL A 83 7.81 -9.70 -6.81
C VAL A 83 8.45 -10.85 -6.03
N PRO A 84 9.15 -11.83 -6.66
CA PRO A 84 9.83 -12.87 -5.89
C PRO A 84 10.87 -12.33 -4.91
N LEU A 85 11.61 -11.28 -5.31
CA LEU A 85 12.60 -10.63 -4.44
C LEU A 85 11.94 -9.90 -3.26
N ALA A 86 10.81 -9.22 -3.49
CA ALA A 86 10.04 -8.58 -2.42
C ALA A 86 9.53 -9.60 -1.40
N LEU A 87 8.98 -10.72 -1.88
CA LEU A 87 8.51 -11.81 -1.03
C LEU A 87 9.66 -12.46 -0.25
N ASP A 88 10.84 -12.60 -0.84
CA ASP A 88 12.02 -13.13 -0.15
C ASP A 88 12.48 -12.19 0.97
N MET A 89 12.53 -10.87 0.71
CA MET A 89 12.91 -9.86 1.72
C MET A 89 12.01 -9.89 2.97
N VAL A 90 10.73 -10.22 2.81
CA VAL A 90 9.80 -10.34 3.95
C VAL A 90 9.64 -11.78 4.46
N GLY A 91 10.37 -12.74 3.87
CA GLY A 91 10.33 -14.16 4.27
C GLY A 91 9.04 -14.89 3.92
N LEU A 92 8.37 -14.50 2.83
CA LEU A 92 7.11 -15.09 2.33
C LEU A 92 7.25 -15.79 0.97
N ALA A 93 8.46 -15.95 0.43
CA ALA A 93 8.68 -16.64 -0.85
C ALA A 93 8.01 -18.04 -0.90
N HIS A 94 8.08 -18.79 0.20
CA HIS A 94 7.47 -20.12 0.33
C HIS A 94 5.94 -20.12 0.41
N LYS A 95 5.30 -18.96 0.59
CA LYS A 95 3.84 -18.76 0.63
C LYS A 95 3.33 -17.91 -0.52
N ALA A 96 4.10 -17.75 -1.60
CA ALA A 96 3.73 -16.92 -2.75
C ALA A 96 2.34 -17.26 -3.32
N GLN A 97 1.96 -18.55 -3.33
CA GLN A 97 0.68 -19.01 -3.87
C GLN A 97 -0.44 -19.12 -2.82
N ALA A 98 -0.14 -18.83 -1.54
CA ALA A 98 -1.14 -18.89 -0.49
C ALA A 98 -2.17 -17.76 -0.66
N MET A 99 -3.41 -18.01 -0.23
CA MET A 99 -4.45 -16.99 -0.14
C MET A 99 -4.35 -16.25 1.20
N PRO A 100 -4.80 -14.98 1.32
CA PRO A 100 -4.72 -14.21 2.56
C PRO A 100 -5.34 -14.92 3.78
N GLY A 101 -6.40 -15.70 3.58
CA GLY A 101 -7.04 -16.49 4.65
C GLY A 101 -6.17 -17.62 5.21
N GLU A 102 -5.11 -18.02 4.51
CA GLU A 102 -4.17 -19.08 4.90
C GLU A 102 -2.94 -18.52 5.63
N LEU A 103 -2.85 -17.19 5.75
CA LEU A 103 -1.76 -16.48 6.41
C LEU A 103 -2.10 -16.17 7.87
N ALA A 104 -1.14 -16.34 8.76
CA ALA A 104 -1.20 -15.78 10.11
C ALA A 104 -1.18 -14.24 10.05
N GLY A 105 -1.68 -13.56 11.09
CA GLY A 105 -1.77 -12.08 11.09
C GLY A 105 -0.42 -11.38 10.85
N GLY A 106 0.67 -11.88 11.43
CA GLY A 106 2.02 -11.35 11.15
C GLY A 106 2.53 -11.62 9.74
N GLU A 107 2.05 -12.67 9.08
CA GLU A 107 2.32 -12.94 7.67
C GLU A 107 1.50 -12.03 6.77
N GLN A 108 0.22 -11.78 7.09
CA GLN A 108 -0.60 -10.79 6.38
C GLN A 108 0.02 -9.39 6.47
N GLN A 109 0.55 -9.01 7.63
CA GLN A 109 1.27 -7.74 7.79
C GLN A 109 2.51 -7.68 6.89
N ARG A 110 3.31 -8.75 6.84
CA ARG A 110 4.50 -8.81 5.98
C ARG A 110 4.14 -8.80 4.50
N ALA A 111 3.06 -9.47 4.11
CA ALA A 111 2.53 -9.42 2.75
C ALA A 111 2.06 -8.01 2.35
N ALA A 112 1.48 -7.25 3.28
CA ALA A 112 1.07 -5.87 3.03
C ALA A 112 2.26 -4.88 3.00
N ILE A 113 3.43 -5.27 3.51
CA ILE A 113 4.68 -4.48 3.45
C ILE A 113 5.44 -4.74 2.15
N ALA A 114 5.39 -5.96 1.62
CA ALA A 114 6.07 -6.40 0.40
C ALA A 114 5.55 -5.68 -0.86
#